data_AF-A0A1Y3EC33-F1
#
_entry.id   AF-A0A1Y3EC33-F1
#
_cell.length_a   1.000
_cell.length_b   1.000
_cell.length_c   1.000
_cell.angle_alpha   90.00
_cell.angle_beta   90.00
_cell.angle_gamma   90.00
#
_symmetry.space_group_name_H-M   'P 1'
#
loop_
_entity.id
_entity.type
_entity.pdbx_description
1 polymer ?
#
loop_
_entity_poly.entity_id
_entity_poly.type
_entity_poly.pdbx_seq_one_letter_code
_entity_poly.pdbx_strand_id
1 'polypeptide(L)'
;MNLRFFTMLVEFFHSIIIFLFPKDCFEELILNFNIFNSECVSLVCSRLLGVGIVAGASLVKVPQILNIVFARSGAGVSVFSQLLELLCYTAAVAYISSFYGFCCYHVYNGSVWENVLDSVQMMTIVIMFIARLKTYLTTVLTDYKAVAKDVVVELEEKPWKFVLGGISLCFFYTAYACNPTYQDFLSTVTQCRLQLLQLADLMRNERSQAHVDKLSILFNQQAIHAVNCIFFTVLLEKESLDGCDLYSVQNSLDKWTKWQDRIVDIGAFDRWFLLSKSMQNYDVRE
;
A
#
# COMPACT_ATOMS: atom_id res chain seq x y z
N MET A 1 -27.68 -52.54 23.63
CA MET A 1 -26.75 -51.69 22.85
C MET A 1 -27.09 -51.90 21.38
N ASN A 2 -27.65 -50.88 20.71
CA ASN A 2 -28.35 -51.04 19.43
C ASN A 2 -27.39 -51.37 18.29
N LEU A 3 -27.69 -52.42 17.52
CA LEU A 3 -26.93 -52.86 16.33
C LEU A 3 -26.65 -51.68 15.37
N ARG A 4 -27.62 -50.77 15.23
CA ARG A 4 -27.53 -49.50 14.48
C ARG A 4 -26.41 -48.56 14.93
N PHE A 5 -26.17 -48.47 16.24
CA PHE A 5 -25.10 -47.63 16.79
C PHE A 5 -23.73 -48.24 16.49
N PHE A 6 -23.63 -49.57 16.59
CA PHE A 6 -22.41 -50.29 16.25
C PHE A 6 -22.08 -50.15 14.75
N THR A 7 -23.05 -50.32 13.86
CA THR A 7 -22.86 -50.14 12.41
C THR A 7 -22.43 -48.71 12.06
N MET A 8 -23.05 -47.70 12.68
CA MET A 8 -22.69 -46.29 12.49
C MET A 8 -21.26 -45.98 12.93
N LEU A 9 -20.82 -46.57 14.04
CA LEU A 9 -19.47 -46.40 14.56
C LEU A 9 -18.44 -47.05 13.63
N VAL A 10 -18.73 -48.24 13.10
CA VAL A 10 -17.86 -48.92 12.12
C VAL A 10 -17.71 -48.12 10.82
N GLU A 11 -18.81 -47.59 10.27
CA GLU A 11 -18.81 -46.73 9.08
C GLU A 11 -17.99 -45.44 9.29
N PHE A 12 -18.09 -44.86 10.49
CA PHE A 12 -17.34 -43.67 10.88
C PHE A 12 -15.83 -43.94 10.93
N PHE A 13 -15.41 -45.00 11.61
CA PHE A 13 -13.99 -45.38 11.69
C PHE A 13 -13.42 -45.74 10.32
N HIS A 14 -14.18 -46.47 9.50
CA HIS A 14 -13.76 -46.81 8.13
C HIS A 14 -13.56 -45.57 7.26
N SER A 15 -14.45 -44.59 7.37
CA SER A 15 -14.35 -43.32 6.63
C SER A 15 -13.13 -42.50 7.04
N ILE A 16 -12.80 -42.48 8.34
CA ILE A 16 -11.60 -41.79 8.86
C ILE A 16 -10.33 -42.49 8.40
N ILE A 17 -10.32 -43.82 8.36
CA ILE A 17 -9.15 -44.60 7.94
C ILE A 17 -8.83 -44.35 6.47
N ILE A 18 -9.83 -44.46 5.57
CA ILE A 18 -9.64 -44.19 4.13
C ILE A 18 -9.21 -42.74 3.88
N PHE A 19 -9.70 -41.83 4.71
CA PHE A 19 -9.32 -40.44 4.65
C PHE A 19 -7.87 -40.20 5.08
N LEU A 20 -7.47 -40.72 6.24
CA LEU A 20 -6.13 -40.52 6.79
C LEU A 20 -5.07 -41.28 5.97
N PHE A 21 -5.43 -42.45 5.44
CA PHE A 21 -4.57 -43.32 4.63
C PHE A 21 -5.12 -43.46 3.19
N PRO A 22 -4.78 -42.54 2.28
CA PRO A 22 -5.14 -42.67 0.87
C PRO A 22 -4.41 -43.83 0.17
N LYS A 23 -5.03 -44.37 -0.90
CA LYS A 23 -4.49 -45.49 -1.70
C LYS A 23 -4.26 -46.72 -0.82
N ASP A 24 -3.27 -47.55 -1.17
CA ASP A 24 -2.88 -48.76 -0.43
C ASP A 24 -1.96 -48.45 0.78
N CYS A 25 -1.85 -47.17 1.19
CA CYS A 25 -0.97 -46.79 2.30
C CYS A 25 -1.41 -47.34 3.65
N PHE A 26 -2.69 -47.67 3.83
CA PHE A 26 -3.13 -48.38 5.04
C PHE A 26 -2.52 -49.78 5.10
N GLU A 27 -2.55 -50.51 3.98
CA GLU A 27 -1.99 -51.85 3.90
C GLU A 27 -0.47 -51.81 4.04
N GLU A 28 0.20 -50.91 3.33
CA GLU A 28 1.66 -50.84 3.33
C GLU A 28 2.25 -50.43 4.70
N LEU A 29 1.62 -49.46 5.38
CA LEU A 29 2.14 -48.93 6.63
C LEU A 29 1.74 -49.77 7.85
N ILE A 30 0.49 -50.26 7.89
CA ILE A 30 -0.08 -50.93 9.06
C ILE A 30 -0.07 -52.45 8.92
N LEU A 31 -0.42 -52.99 7.74
CA LEU A 31 -0.45 -54.45 7.54
C LEU A 31 0.95 -55.01 7.21
N ASN A 32 1.71 -54.35 6.34
CA ASN A 32 3.06 -54.79 5.94
C ASN A 32 4.18 -54.27 6.85
N PHE A 33 3.84 -53.44 7.87
CA PHE A 33 4.80 -52.79 8.78
C PHE A 33 5.95 -52.04 8.06
N ASN A 34 5.72 -51.56 6.83
CA ASN A 34 6.71 -50.81 6.06
C ASN A 34 6.68 -49.31 6.43
N ILE A 35 6.99 -49.02 7.69
CA ILE A 35 6.85 -47.69 8.31
C ILE A 35 7.85 -46.66 7.72
N PHE A 36 8.82 -47.10 6.92
CA PHE A 36 9.82 -46.23 6.28
C PHE A 36 9.53 -45.94 4.80
N ASN A 37 8.34 -46.29 4.30
CA ASN A 37 7.93 -45.86 2.97
C ASN A 37 7.76 -44.33 2.94
N SER A 38 8.70 -43.65 2.30
CA SER A 38 8.78 -42.18 2.26
C SER A 38 7.56 -41.53 1.62
N GLU A 39 6.89 -42.21 0.69
CA GLU A 39 5.71 -41.68 0.00
C GLU A 39 4.47 -41.72 0.92
N CYS A 40 4.18 -42.88 1.52
CA CYS A 40 2.99 -43.04 2.37
C CYS A 40 3.09 -42.27 3.69
N VAL A 41 4.27 -42.25 4.34
CA VAL A 41 4.45 -41.49 5.60
C VAL A 41 4.24 -40.00 5.38
N SER A 42 4.86 -39.43 4.33
CA SER A 42 4.74 -38.00 4.02
C SER A 42 3.28 -37.61 3.75
N LEU A 43 2.55 -38.44 3.02
CA LEU A 43 1.16 -38.19 2.65
C LEU A 43 0.21 -38.25 3.87
N VAL A 44 0.36 -39.27 4.72
CA VAL A 44 -0.43 -39.41 5.96
C VAL A 44 -0.12 -38.28 6.95
N CYS A 45 1.17 -37.96 7.14
CA CYS A 45 1.58 -36.86 8.01
C CYS A 45 1.03 -35.51 7.53
N SER A 46 1.06 -35.25 6.23
CA SER A 46 0.51 -34.02 5.64
C SER A 46 -1.01 -33.89 5.91
N ARG A 47 -1.78 -34.97 5.72
CA ARG A 47 -3.23 -34.98 6.02
C ARG A 47 -3.53 -34.81 7.50
N LEU A 48 -2.79 -35.51 8.36
CA LEU A 48 -2.96 -35.39 9.82
C LEU A 48 -2.68 -33.97 10.30
N LEU A 49 -1.62 -33.34 9.77
CA LEU A 49 -1.28 -31.94 10.06
C LEU A 49 -2.38 -31.00 9.57
N GLY A 50 -2.87 -31.16 8.34
CA GLY A 50 -3.95 -30.33 7.79
C GLY A 50 -5.20 -30.36 8.66
N VAL A 51 -5.68 -31.57 9.01
CA VAL A 51 -6.86 -31.75 9.87
C VAL A 51 -6.63 -31.17 11.27
N GLY A 52 -5.43 -31.38 11.83
CA GLY A 52 -5.06 -30.84 13.14
C GLY A 52 -5.09 -29.31 13.17
N ILE A 53 -4.62 -28.65 12.10
CA ILE A 53 -4.63 -27.20 11.97
C ILE A 53 -6.06 -26.66 11.93
N VAL A 54 -6.94 -27.23 11.10
CA VAL A 54 -8.35 -26.80 10.97
C VAL A 54 -9.13 -27.04 12.27
N ALA A 55 -8.97 -28.22 12.88
CA ALA A 55 -9.60 -28.54 14.16
C ALA A 55 -9.10 -27.64 15.30
N GLY A 56 -7.79 -27.38 15.36
CA GLY A 56 -7.21 -26.46 16.33
C GLY A 56 -7.70 -25.03 16.16
N ALA A 57 -7.75 -24.54 14.92
CA ALA A 57 -8.20 -23.18 14.59
C ALA A 57 -9.69 -22.95 14.93
N SER A 58 -10.54 -23.96 14.71
CA SER A 58 -11.96 -23.90 15.07
C SER A 58 -12.18 -23.91 16.59
N LEU A 59 -11.41 -24.69 17.35
CA LEU A 59 -11.49 -24.72 18.82
C LEU A 59 -11.17 -23.36 19.48
N VAL A 60 -10.18 -22.62 18.96
CA VAL A 60 -9.80 -21.30 19.48
C VAL A 60 -10.88 -20.23 19.22
N LYS A 61 -11.71 -20.41 18.18
CA LYS A 61 -12.77 -19.47 17.82
C LYS A 61 -14.00 -19.55 18.74
N VAL A 62 -14.29 -20.71 19.32
CA VAL A 62 -15.43 -20.89 20.26
C VAL A 62 -15.37 -19.96 21.48
N PRO A 63 -14.27 -19.91 22.26
CA PRO A 63 -14.18 -18.98 23.40
C PRO A 63 -14.21 -17.51 22.96
N GLN A 64 -13.69 -17.18 21.78
CA GLN A 64 -13.76 -15.82 21.23
C GLN A 64 -15.22 -15.39 20.97
N ILE A 65 -16.06 -16.28 20.42
CA ILE A 65 -17.49 -16.01 20.19
C ILE A 65 -18.20 -15.80 21.53
N LEU A 66 -17.95 -16.68 22.51
CA LEU A 66 -18.56 -16.56 23.84
C LEU A 66 -18.22 -15.22 24.49
N ASN A 67 -16.95 -14.79 24.43
CA ASN A 67 -16.54 -13.49 24.97
C ASN A 67 -17.28 -12.31 24.31
N ILE A 68 -17.43 -12.32 22.98
CA ILE A 68 -18.15 -11.25 22.27
C ILE A 68 -19.63 -11.23 22.67
N VAL A 69 -20.27 -12.40 22.79
CA VAL A 69 -21.70 -12.52 23.14
C VAL A 69 -21.95 -12.12 24.60
N PHE A 70 -21.12 -12.59 25.54
CA PHE A 70 -21.28 -12.29 26.97
C PHE A 70 -20.90 -10.86 27.33
N ALA A 71 -19.75 -10.38 26.86
CA ALA A 71 -19.29 -9.02 27.18
C ALA A 71 -20.03 -7.94 26.37
N ARG A 72 -20.79 -8.31 25.34
CA ARG A 72 -21.34 -7.40 24.31
C ARG A 72 -20.29 -6.43 23.76
N SER A 73 -19.02 -6.84 23.80
CA SER A 73 -17.87 -6.03 23.46
C SER A 73 -16.86 -6.92 22.75
N GLY A 74 -16.41 -6.48 21.59
CA GLY A 74 -15.36 -7.15 20.82
C GLY A 74 -13.96 -6.60 21.07
N ALA A 75 -13.72 -5.97 22.23
CA ALA A 75 -12.42 -5.45 22.59
C ALA A 75 -11.34 -6.54 22.51
N GLY A 76 -10.23 -6.26 21.82
CA GLY A 76 -9.14 -7.21 21.59
C GLY A 76 -9.24 -8.05 20.30
N VAL A 77 -10.38 -8.02 19.60
CA VAL A 77 -10.56 -8.75 18.32
C VAL A 77 -10.58 -7.78 17.14
N SER A 78 -9.61 -7.91 16.23
CA SER A 78 -9.41 -7.02 15.08
C SER A 78 -10.23 -7.44 13.86
N VAL A 79 -11.22 -6.62 13.48
CA VAL A 79 -12.09 -6.81 12.30
C VAL A 79 -11.28 -7.09 11.03
N PHE A 80 -10.12 -6.45 10.89
CA PHE A 80 -9.24 -6.63 9.75
C PHE A 80 -8.68 -8.07 9.66
N SER A 81 -8.32 -8.67 10.80
CA SER A 81 -7.89 -10.07 10.85
C SER A 81 -9.01 -11.02 10.43
N GLN A 82 -10.25 -10.78 10.88
CA GLN A 82 -11.39 -11.60 10.45
C GLN A 82 -11.71 -11.41 8.96
N LEU A 83 -11.53 -10.20 8.43
CA LEU A 83 -11.70 -9.93 7.01
C LEU A 83 -10.67 -10.69 6.17
N LEU A 84 -9.42 -10.73 6.61
CA LEU A 84 -8.36 -11.51 5.95
C LEU A 84 -8.65 -13.02 6.00
N GLU A 85 -9.13 -13.55 7.13
CA GLU A 85 -9.56 -14.95 7.22
C GLU A 85 -10.69 -15.25 6.22
N LEU A 86 -11.70 -14.38 6.14
CA LEU A 86 -12.81 -14.54 5.20
C LEU A 86 -12.36 -14.44 3.74
N LEU A 87 -11.44 -13.52 3.41
CA LEU A 87 -10.84 -13.39 2.09
C LEU A 87 -10.02 -14.63 1.70
N CYS A 88 -9.24 -15.17 2.63
CA CYS A 88 -8.43 -16.36 2.38
C CYS A 88 -9.31 -17.58 2.06
N TYR A 89 -10.36 -17.81 2.86
CA TYR A 89 -11.29 -18.91 2.62
C TYR A 89 -12.09 -18.73 1.32
N THR A 90 -12.59 -17.53 1.04
CA THR A 90 -13.34 -17.27 -0.19
C THR A 90 -12.46 -17.44 -1.43
N ALA A 91 -11.20 -17.02 -1.38
CA ALA A 91 -10.23 -17.26 -2.44
C ALA A 91 -9.93 -18.77 -2.63
N ALA A 92 -9.79 -19.54 -1.55
CA ALA A 92 -9.60 -20.98 -1.62
C ALA A 92 -10.79 -21.69 -2.27
N VAL A 93 -12.02 -21.37 -1.84
CA VAL A 93 -13.25 -21.92 -2.44
C VAL A 93 -13.38 -21.52 -3.91
N ALA A 94 -13.11 -20.25 -4.24
CA ALA A 94 -13.16 -19.75 -5.62
C ALA A 94 -12.16 -20.50 -6.53
N TYR A 95 -10.91 -20.66 -6.07
CA TYR A 95 -9.87 -21.39 -6.79
C TYR A 95 -10.29 -22.83 -7.09
N ILE A 96 -10.77 -23.57 -6.08
CA ILE A 96 -11.17 -24.98 -6.27
C ILE A 96 -12.40 -25.06 -7.17
N SER A 97 -13.38 -24.16 -7.02
CA SER A 97 -14.58 -24.13 -7.85
C SER A 97 -14.29 -23.84 -9.33
N SER A 98 -13.26 -23.02 -9.61
CA SER A 98 -12.85 -22.68 -10.98
C SER A 98 -12.10 -23.82 -11.67
N PHE A 99 -11.40 -24.67 -10.92
CA PHE A 99 -10.58 -25.75 -11.50
C PHE A 99 -11.36 -27.05 -11.68
N TYR A 100 -12.34 -27.32 -10.81
CA TYR A 100 -13.10 -28.58 -10.80
C TYR A 100 -14.60 -28.43 -11.07
N GLY A 101 -15.14 -27.21 -11.14
CA GLY A 101 -16.59 -26.98 -11.23
C GLY A 101 -17.31 -27.30 -9.91
N PHE A 102 -18.42 -26.60 -9.63
CA PHE A 102 -19.13 -26.71 -8.34
C PHE A 102 -19.57 -28.14 -8.00
N CYS A 103 -19.88 -28.95 -9.02
CA CYS A 103 -20.31 -30.35 -8.85
C CYS A 103 -19.15 -31.29 -8.41
N CYS A 104 -17.90 -30.98 -8.81
CA CYS A 104 -16.76 -31.81 -8.44
C CYS A 104 -16.00 -31.29 -7.21
N TYR A 105 -16.31 -30.08 -6.71
CA TYR A 105 -15.80 -29.57 -5.42
C TYR A 105 -16.02 -30.59 -4.28
N HIS A 106 -17.18 -31.25 -4.28
CA HIS A 106 -17.56 -32.24 -3.26
C HIS A 106 -16.95 -33.64 -3.48
N VAL A 107 -16.36 -33.89 -4.66
CA VAL A 107 -15.95 -35.24 -5.12
C VAL A 107 -14.43 -35.35 -5.30
N TYR A 108 -13.71 -34.25 -5.59
CA TYR A 108 -12.28 -34.30 -5.94
C TYR A 108 -11.33 -34.22 -4.73
N ASN A 109 -11.76 -33.65 -3.60
CA ASN A 109 -11.01 -33.71 -2.34
C ASN A 109 -11.58 -34.85 -1.49
N GLY A 110 -10.87 -35.97 -1.48
CA GLY A 110 -11.28 -37.20 -0.82
C GLY A 110 -11.68 -37.00 0.65
N SER A 111 -12.88 -37.49 0.96
CA SER A 111 -13.56 -37.52 2.26
C SER A 111 -14.53 -36.36 2.55
N VAL A 112 -15.75 -36.74 2.96
CA VAL A 112 -16.81 -35.83 3.40
C VAL A 112 -16.38 -34.95 4.58
N TRP A 113 -15.38 -35.38 5.35
CA TRP A 113 -15.01 -34.81 6.64
C TRP A 113 -14.22 -33.49 6.54
N GLU A 114 -13.31 -33.33 5.58
CA GLU A 114 -12.60 -32.05 5.38
C GLU A 114 -13.57 -30.93 4.99
N ASN A 115 -14.47 -31.22 4.05
CA ASN A 115 -15.50 -30.28 3.60
C ASN A 115 -16.46 -29.88 4.74
N VAL A 116 -16.78 -30.83 5.63
CA VAL A 116 -17.60 -30.54 6.82
C VAL A 116 -16.84 -29.66 7.82
N LEU A 117 -15.57 -29.94 8.09
CA LEU A 117 -14.75 -29.13 9.00
C LEU A 117 -14.57 -27.69 8.49
N ASP A 118 -14.26 -27.52 7.21
CA ASP A 118 -14.08 -26.20 6.59
C ASP A 118 -15.39 -25.40 6.55
N SER A 119 -16.51 -26.05 6.24
CA SER A 119 -17.82 -25.38 6.24
C SER A 119 -18.26 -24.94 7.64
N VAL A 120 -17.99 -25.75 8.68
CA VAL A 120 -18.21 -25.36 10.08
C VAL A 120 -17.34 -24.17 10.45
N GLN A 121 -16.05 -24.21 10.11
CA GLN A 121 -15.15 -23.08 10.36
C GLN A 121 -15.62 -21.80 9.66
N MET A 122 -16.08 -21.89 8.41
CA MET A 122 -16.65 -20.76 7.68
C MET A 122 -17.87 -20.17 8.36
N MET A 123 -18.80 -21.00 8.84
CA MET A 123 -19.96 -20.49 9.57
C MET A 123 -19.55 -19.78 10.86
N THR A 124 -18.58 -20.31 11.61
CA THR A 124 -18.08 -19.64 12.83
C THR A 124 -17.42 -18.29 12.54
N ILE A 125 -16.60 -18.19 11.48
CA ILE A 125 -15.95 -16.95 11.07
C ILE A 125 -16.97 -15.90 10.65
N VAL A 126 -17.96 -16.29 9.84
CA VAL A 126 -19.03 -15.38 9.37
C VAL A 126 -19.86 -14.85 10.54
N ILE A 127 -20.27 -15.73 11.47
CA ILE A 127 -21.01 -15.33 12.67
C ILE A 127 -20.19 -14.34 13.51
N MET A 128 -18.91 -14.63 13.73
CA MET A 128 -18.00 -13.76 14.47
C MET A 128 -17.81 -12.40 13.78
N PHE A 129 -17.67 -12.39 12.45
CA PHE A 129 -17.53 -11.18 11.66
C PHE A 129 -18.77 -10.28 11.76
N ILE A 130 -19.97 -10.84 11.59
CA ILE A 130 -21.23 -10.06 11.69
C ILE A 130 -21.38 -9.48 13.10
N ALA A 131 -21.13 -10.28 14.14
CA ALA A 131 -21.21 -9.83 15.53
C ALA A 131 -20.24 -8.67 15.81
N ARG A 132 -19.02 -8.74 15.27
CA ARG A 132 -18.00 -7.70 15.45
C ARG A 132 -18.26 -6.45 14.62
N LEU A 133 -18.70 -6.61 13.37
CA LEU A 133 -18.95 -5.50 12.45
C LEU A 133 -19.98 -4.53 13.01
N LYS A 134 -21.07 -5.06 13.61
CA LYS A 134 -22.10 -4.24 14.27
C LYS A 134 -21.49 -3.35 15.36
N THR A 135 -20.69 -3.95 16.24
CA THR A 135 -20.04 -3.25 17.35
C THR A 135 -19.04 -2.21 16.83
N TYR A 136 -18.26 -2.57 15.80
CA TYR A 136 -17.29 -1.66 15.17
C TYR A 136 -17.98 -0.43 14.56
N LEU A 137 -19.04 -0.62 13.77
CA LEU A 137 -19.78 0.48 13.15
C LEU A 137 -20.37 1.42 14.21
N THR A 138 -20.92 0.87 15.30
CA THR A 138 -21.42 1.71 16.39
C THR A 138 -20.31 2.51 17.07
N THR A 139 -19.14 1.91 17.30
CA THR A 139 -17.98 2.59 17.89
C THR A 139 -17.46 3.70 16.99
N VAL A 140 -17.28 3.42 15.69
CA VAL A 140 -16.86 4.44 14.72
C VAL A 140 -17.84 5.61 14.71
N LEU A 141 -19.14 5.35 14.64
CA LEU A 141 -20.14 6.43 14.66
C LEU A 141 -20.11 7.24 15.95
N THR A 142 -19.94 6.61 17.11
CA THR A 142 -19.82 7.32 18.38
C THR A 142 -18.57 8.17 18.45
N ASP A 143 -17.44 7.66 17.96
CA ASP A 143 -16.15 8.34 18.00
C ASP A 143 -16.14 9.55 17.05
N TYR A 144 -16.63 9.40 15.81
CA TYR A 144 -16.77 10.53 14.89
C TYR A 144 -17.77 11.58 15.39
N LYS A 145 -18.86 11.16 16.06
CA LYS A 145 -19.80 12.09 16.70
C LYS A 145 -19.13 12.84 17.86
N ALA A 146 -18.31 12.17 18.66
CA ALA A 146 -17.55 12.78 19.73
C ALA A 146 -16.56 13.81 19.17
N VAL A 147 -15.77 13.45 18.17
CA VAL A 147 -14.84 14.36 17.49
C VAL A 147 -15.57 15.58 16.90
N ALA A 148 -16.71 15.38 16.23
CA ALA A 148 -17.49 16.49 15.68
C ALA A 148 -17.99 17.44 16.78
N LYS A 149 -18.43 16.89 17.91
CA LYS A 149 -18.84 17.69 19.08
C LYS A 149 -17.64 18.45 19.67
N ASP A 150 -16.51 17.79 19.83
CA ASP A 150 -15.30 18.39 20.41
C ASP A 150 -14.74 19.51 19.52
N VAL A 151 -14.80 19.35 18.19
CA VAL A 151 -14.44 20.41 17.23
C VAL A 151 -15.34 21.63 17.37
N VAL A 152 -16.66 21.44 17.52
CA VAL A 152 -17.60 22.57 17.71
C VAL A 152 -17.30 23.31 19.02
N VAL A 153 -17.05 22.58 20.10
CA VAL A 153 -16.68 23.18 21.40
C VAL A 153 -15.33 23.91 21.29
N GLU A 154 -14.33 23.33 20.63
CA GLU A 154 -13.03 23.99 20.47
C GLU A 154 -13.11 25.23 19.57
N LEU A 155 -13.99 25.24 18.56
CA LEU A 155 -14.25 26.40 17.71
C LEU A 155 -14.82 27.57 18.53
N GLU A 156 -15.74 27.29 19.45
CA GLU A 156 -16.33 28.29 20.34
C GLU A 156 -15.31 28.80 21.37
N GLU A 157 -14.50 27.92 21.95
CA GLU A 157 -13.53 28.30 22.98
C GLU A 157 -12.28 29.01 22.40
N LYS A 158 -11.76 28.56 21.25
CA LYS A 158 -10.46 28.97 20.71
C LYS A 158 -10.48 29.11 19.17
N PRO A 159 -11.21 30.10 18.63
CA PRO A 159 -11.33 30.29 17.18
C PRO A 159 -9.99 30.57 16.48
N TRP A 160 -9.02 31.19 17.17
CA TRP A 160 -7.73 31.55 16.58
C TRP A 160 -6.91 30.34 16.10
N LYS A 161 -7.04 29.16 16.73
CA LYS A 161 -6.34 27.94 16.29
C LYS A 161 -6.84 27.46 14.93
N PHE A 162 -8.16 27.52 14.71
CA PHE A 162 -8.78 27.15 13.44
C PHE A 162 -8.46 28.15 12.35
N VAL A 163 -8.40 29.45 12.68
CA VAL A 163 -7.93 30.48 11.75
C VAL A 163 -6.48 30.21 11.34
N LEU A 164 -5.58 29.92 12.29
CA LEU A 164 -4.19 29.59 11.99
C LEU A 164 -4.07 28.32 11.14
N GLY A 165 -4.83 27.27 11.47
CA GLY A 165 -4.88 26.02 10.71
C GLY A 165 -5.41 26.24 9.28
N GLY A 166 -6.46 27.05 9.13
CA GLY A 166 -7.05 27.41 7.84
C GLY A 166 -6.08 28.22 6.97
N ILE A 167 -5.40 29.21 7.55
CA ILE A 167 -4.35 29.98 6.85
C ILE A 167 -3.22 29.04 6.41
N SER A 168 -2.78 28.13 7.27
CA SER A 168 -1.74 27.16 6.94
C SER A 168 -2.15 26.24 5.79
N LEU A 169 -3.36 25.68 5.82
CA LEU A 169 -3.88 24.83 4.74
C LEU A 169 -4.00 25.60 3.43
N CYS A 170 -4.50 26.84 3.48
CA CYS A 170 -4.58 27.72 2.32
C CYS A 170 -3.20 28.01 1.74
N PHE A 171 -2.22 28.35 2.57
CA PHE A 171 -0.83 28.58 2.15
C PHE A 171 -0.25 27.37 1.42
N PHE A 172 -0.35 26.17 2.01
CA PHE A 172 0.14 24.95 1.38
C PHE A 172 -0.61 24.61 0.09
N TYR A 173 -1.92 24.83 0.05
CA TYR A 173 -2.71 24.65 -1.17
C TYR A 173 -2.29 25.61 -2.28
N THR A 174 -2.10 26.89 -1.97
CA THR A 174 -1.61 27.88 -2.95
C THR A 174 -0.20 27.56 -3.43
N ALA A 175 0.69 27.08 -2.55
CA ALA A 175 2.03 26.64 -2.94
C ALA A 175 2.00 25.41 -3.87
N TYR A 176 1.08 24.48 -3.64
CA TYR A 176 0.88 23.32 -4.51
C TYR A 176 0.28 23.71 -5.87
N ALA A 177 -0.77 24.54 -5.87
CA ALA A 177 -1.47 24.94 -7.09
C ALA A 177 -0.63 25.89 -7.97
N CYS A 178 0.16 26.77 -7.37
CA CYS A 178 1.04 27.71 -8.06
C CYS A 178 2.48 27.17 -8.18
N ASN A 179 2.67 25.85 -8.28
CA ASN A 179 4.00 25.28 -8.47
C ASN A 179 4.38 25.30 -9.96
N PRO A 180 5.38 26.10 -10.39
CA PRO A 180 5.73 26.21 -11.80
C PRO A 180 6.41 24.93 -12.30
N THR A 181 6.10 24.56 -13.54
CA THR A 181 6.64 23.35 -14.20
C THR A 181 7.85 23.71 -15.06
N TYR A 182 8.68 22.72 -15.44
CA TYR A 182 9.78 22.92 -16.40
C TYR A 182 9.38 23.68 -17.68
N GLN A 183 8.20 23.41 -18.24
CA GLN A 183 7.73 24.12 -19.45
C GLN A 183 7.51 25.62 -19.18
N ASP A 184 7.01 25.97 -18.00
CA ASP A 184 6.79 27.34 -17.59
C ASP A 184 8.12 28.11 -17.41
N PHE A 185 9.16 27.43 -16.93
CA PHE A 185 10.51 27.97 -16.91
C PHE A 185 10.99 28.35 -18.32
N LEU A 186 10.80 27.46 -19.29
CA LEU A 186 11.24 27.68 -20.68
C LEU A 186 10.55 28.88 -21.31
N SER A 187 9.24 29.03 -21.11
CA SER A 187 8.52 30.21 -21.58
C SER A 187 9.00 31.48 -20.89
N THR A 188 9.26 31.44 -19.59
CA THR A 188 9.74 32.59 -18.81
C THR A 188 11.12 33.06 -19.27
N VAL A 189 12.08 32.14 -19.44
CA VAL A 189 13.43 32.46 -19.95
C VAL A 189 13.34 33.05 -21.36
N THR A 190 12.49 32.48 -22.22
CA THR A 190 12.28 32.98 -23.58
C THR A 190 11.72 34.41 -23.56
N GLN A 191 10.75 34.69 -22.70
CA GLN A 191 10.19 36.03 -22.53
C GLN A 191 11.23 37.04 -22.03
N CYS A 192 12.03 36.68 -21.03
CA CYS A 192 13.11 37.55 -20.53
C CYS A 192 14.15 37.86 -21.62
N ARG A 193 14.50 36.87 -22.45
CA ARG A 193 15.38 37.07 -23.60
C ARG A 193 14.80 38.05 -24.62
N LEU A 194 13.51 37.95 -24.92
CA LEU A 194 12.83 38.90 -25.81
C LEU A 194 12.85 40.32 -25.26
N GLN A 195 12.65 40.50 -23.94
CA GLN A 195 12.74 41.81 -23.29
C GLN A 195 14.15 42.42 -23.41
N LEU A 196 15.21 41.61 -23.26
CA LEU A 196 16.60 42.06 -23.44
C LEU A 196 16.93 42.42 -24.89
N LEU A 197 16.30 41.76 -25.87
CA LEU A 197 16.50 42.05 -27.30
C LEU A 197 15.80 43.34 -27.75
N GLN A 198 14.80 43.81 -27.00
CA GLN A 198 14.13 45.09 -27.27
C GLN A 198 14.96 46.30 -26.84
N LEU A 199 15.95 46.11 -25.96
CA LEU A 199 16.86 47.16 -25.51
C LEU A 199 18.04 47.31 -26.48
N ALA A 200 18.46 48.56 -26.70
CA ALA A 200 19.73 48.81 -27.38
C ALA A 200 20.91 48.29 -26.54
N ASP A 201 21.96 47.81 -27.20
CA ASP A 201 23.12 47.20 -26.51
C ASP A 201 23.78 48.15 -25.49
N LEU A 202 23.69 49.47 -25.71
CA LEU A 202 24.22 50.49 -24.81
C LEU A 202 23.45 50.65 -23.49
N MET A 203 22.19 50.20 -23.44
CA MET A 203 21.30 50.35 -22.28
C MET A 203 21.12 49.04 -21.50
N ARG A 204 21.51 47.90 -22.07
CA ARG A 204 21.33 46.59 -21.45
C ARG A 204 22.36 46.33 -20.35
N ASN A 205 21.91 45.76 -19.23
CA ASN A 205 22.78 45.29 -18.16
C ASN A 205 23.53 44.02 -18.57
N GLU A 206 24.86 44.07 -18.52
CA GLU A 206 25.73 42.95 -18.91
C GLU A 206 25.52 41.71 -18.03
N ARG A 207 25.23 41.88 -16.73
CA ARG A 207 25.01 40.74 -15.82
C ARG A 207 23.71 40.00 -16.13
N SER A 208 22.62 40.74 -16.35
CA SER A 208 21.31 40.17 -16.70
C SER A 208 21.40 39.45 -18.05
N GLN A 209 22.09 40.04 -19.02
CA GLN A 209 22.34 39.42 -20.31
C GLN A 209 23.15 38.12 -20.16
N ALA A 210 24.30 38.16 -19.48
CA ALA A 210 25.16 37.00 -19.29
C ALA A 210 24.42 35.85 -18.58
N HIS A 211 23.52 36.16 -17.65
CA HIS A 211 22.71 35.16 -16.97
C HIS A 211 21.71 34.47 -17.90
N VAL A 212 20.92 35.24 -18.69
CA VAL A 212 19.95 34.68 -19.65
C VAL A 212 20.65 33.91 -20.78
N ASP A 213 21.81 34.39 -21.22
CA ASP A 213 22.63 33.69 -22.23
C ASP A 213 23.17 32.36 -21.66
N LYS A 214 23.64 32.33 -20.41
CA LYS A 214 24.03 31.09 -19.72
C LYS A 214 22.86 30.09 -19.66
N LEU A 215 21.67 30.54 -19.27
CA LEU A 215 20.48 29.67 -19.22
C LEU A 215 20.10 29.14 -20.61
N SER A 216 20.23 29.97 -21.65
CA SER A 216 19.98 29.55 -23.03
C SER A 216 20.99 28.50 -23.51
N ILE A 217 22.26 28.60 -23.11
CA ILE A 217 23.28 27.57 -23.40
C ILE A 217 22.93 26.25 -22.71
N LEU A 218 22.60 26.28 -21.41
CA LEU A 218 22.21 25.09 -20.66
C LEU A 218 20.97 24.41 -21.24
N PHE A 219 20.01 25.21 -21.71
CA PHE A 219 18.83 24.71 -22.41
C PHE A 219 19.19 24.02 -23.73
N ASN A 220 19.99 24.67 -24.58
CA ASN A 220 20.43 24.11 -25.87
C ASN A 220 21.19 22.79 -25.68
N GLN A 221 21.93 22.65 -24.59
CA GLN A 221 22.67 21.45 -24.22
C GLN A 221 21.80 20.37 -23.54
N GLN A 222 20.52 20.63 -23.29
CA GLN A 222 19.63 19.75 -22.50
C GLN A 222 20.19 19.41 -21.11
N ALA A 223 20.99 20.32 -20.54
CA ALA A 223 21.72 20.12 -19.29
C ALA A 223 20.91 20.53 -18.05
N ILE A 224 19.59 20.56 -18.14
CA ILE A 224 18.70 20.95 -17.03
C ILE A 224 17.81 19.78 -16.64
N HIS A 225 17.76 19.47 -15.36
CA HIS A 225 16.86 18.49 -14.77
C HIS A 225 15.92 19.17 -13.77
N ALA A 226 14.61 19.03 -14.01
CA ALA A 226 13.60 19.57 -13.11
C ALA A 226 13.17 18.52 -12.09
N VAL A 227 13.25 18.89 -10.81
CA VAL A 227 12.74 18.11 -9.68
C VAL A 227 11.51 18.82 -9.15
N ASN A 228 10.33 18.29 -9.48
CA ASN A 228 9.05 18.81 -9.00
C ASN A 228 8.79 18.29 -7.58
N CYS A 229 8.97 19.13 -6.57
CA CYS A 229 8.52 18.83 -5.21
C CYS A 229 7.05 19.23 -5.05
N ILE A 230 6.41 18.87 -3.92
CA ILE A 230 4.98 19.14 -3.69
C ILE A 230 4.68 20.65 -3.68
N PHE A 231 5.57 21.49 -3.13
CA PHE A 231 5.33 22.93 -2.95
C PHE A 231 6.24 23.86 -3.76
N PHE A 232 7.25 23.31 -4.43
CA PHE A 232 8.24 24.08 -5.21
C PHE A 232 8.89 23.16 -6.24
N THR A 233 9.51 23.74 -7.25
CA THR A 233 10.28 23.03 -8.27
C THR A 233 11.73 23.50 -8.20
N VAL A 234 12.67 22.56 -8.20
CA VAL A 234 14.11 22.88 -8.25
C VAL A 234 14.66 22.48 -9.61
N LEU A 235 15.36 23.39 -10.26
CA LEU A 235 16.09 23.13 -11.49
C LEU A 235 17.56 22.89 -11.16
N LEU A 236 18.06 21.73 -11.55
CA LEU A 236 19.44 21.31 -11.31
C LEU A 236 20.17 21.16 -12.63
N GLU A 237 21.43 21.57 -12.65
CA GLU A 237 22.33 21.34 -13.78
C GLU A 237 22.71 19.84 -13.84
N LYS A 238 22.57 19.22 -15.01
CA LYS A 238 23.00 17.84 -15.28
C LYS A 238 24.52 17.80 -15.48
N GLU A 239 25.14 16.75 -14.94
CA GLU A 239 26.60 16.53 -15.05
C GLU A 239 27.00 15.78 -16.32
N SER A 240 26.06 15.06 -16.96
CA SER A 240 26.27 14.39 -18.25
C SER A 240 25.02 14.48 -19.11
N LEU A 241 25.21 14.57 -20.44
CA LEU A 241 24.12 14.49 -21.41
C LEU A 241 23.58 13.05 -21.49
N ASP A 242 22.27 12.92 -21.74
CA ASP A 242 21.61 11.63 -21.92
C ASP A 242 22.24 10.91 -23.14
N GLY A 243 23.08 9.90 -22.87
CA GLY A 243 23.81 9.13 -23.90
C GLY A 243 25.35 9.10 -23.74
N CYS A 244 25.93 9.89 -22.84
CA CYS A 244 27.37 9.83 -22.51
C CYS A 244 27.59 9.25 -21.10
N ASP A 245 27.57 7.91 -20.98
CA ASP A 245 27.86 7.22 -19.72
C ASP A 245 29.38 7.00 -19.54
N LEU A 246 30.10 8.04 -19.11
CA LEU A 246 31.45 7.85 -18.60
C LEU A 246 31.41 7.29 -17.17
N TYR A 247 32.03 6.12 -16.98
CA TYR A 247 32.11 5.41 -15.70
C TYR A 247 32.65 6.28 -14.54
N SER A 248 33.51 7.27 -14.83
CA SER A 248 34.06 8.19 -13.82
C SER A 248 33.02 9.12 -13.18
N VAL A 249 31.90 9.39 -13.85
CA VAL A 249 30.82 10.27 -13.35
C VAL A 249 29.83 9.50 -12.45
N GLN A 250 29.74 8.17 -12.60
CA GLN A 250 28.74 7.35 -11.91
C GLN A 250 29.08 7.05 -10.44
N ASN A 251 30.38 7.02 -10.08
CA ASN A 251 30.84 6.46 -8.81
C ASN A 251 31.39 7.50 -7.80
N SER A 252 31.03 8.77 -7.93
CA SER A 252 31.45 9.80 -6.96
C SER A 252 30.46 9.86 -5.78
N LEU A 253 30.93 9.51 -4.58
CA LEU A 253 30.19 9.68 -3.31
C LEU A 253 29.85 11.16 -3.02
N ASP A 254 30.47 12.10 -3.75
CA ASP A 254 30.35 13.54 -3.60
C ASP A 254 29.05 14.12 -4.20
N LYS A 255 28.28 13.29 -4.91
CA LYS A 255 27.02 13.65 -5.60
C LYS A 255 25.94 14.20 -4.67
N TRP A 256 25.89 13.72 -3.43
CA TRP A 256 24.91 14.15 -2.42
C TRP A 256 25.38 15.29 -1.53
N THR A 257 26.68 15.63 -1.56
CA THR A 257 27.23 16.70 -0.71
C THR A 257 27.22 18.05 -1.42
N LYS A 258 27.43 18.07 -2.74
CA LYS A 258 27.58 19.30 -3.56
C LYS A 258 26.36 19.64 -4.43
N TRP A 259 25.20 19.06 -4.14
CA TRP A 259 23.99 19.30 -4.95
C TRP A 259 23.52 20.77 -4.92
N GLN A 260 23.83 21.50 -3.85
CA GLN A 260 23.45 22.91 -3.70
C GLN A 260 24.13 23.82 -4.73
N ASP A 261 25.38 23.52 -5.08
CA ASP A 261 26.16 24.30 -6.05
C ASP A 261 25.64 24.14 -7.49
N ARG A 262 24.75 23.16 -7.73
CA ARG A 262 24.18 22.82 -9.03
C ARG A 262 22.77 23.37 -9.24
N ILE A 263 22.26 24.14 -8.30
CA ILE A 263 20.94 24.75 -8.40
C ILE A 263 21.01 25.88 -9.44
N VAL A 264 20.27 25.68 -10.54
CA VAL A 264 20.13 26.66 -11.61
C VAL A 264 19.08 27.71 -11.22
N ASP A 265 17.92 27.25 -10.76
CA ASP A 265 16.85 28.10 -10.23
C ASP A 265 15.89 27.32 -9.33
N ILE A 266 15.11 28.03 -8.54
CA ILE A 266 14.04 27.51 -7.69
C ILE A 266 12.75 28.23 -8.10
N GLY A 267 11.72 27.45 -8.40
CA GLY A 267 10.39 27.91 -8.73
C GLY A 267 9.41 27.67 -7.60
N ALA A 268 8.71 28.71 -7.14
CA ALA A 268 7.54 28.56 -6.27
C ALA A 268 6.62 29.76 -6.44
N PHE A 269 5.32 29.58 -6.16
CA PHE A 269 4.31 30.63 -6.29
C PHE A 269 4.33 31.32 -7.67
N ASP A 270 4.36 30.53 -8.74
CA ASP A 270 4.34 30.99 -10.14
C ASP A 270 5.51 31.92 -10.50
N ARG A 271 6.64 31.81 -9.78
CA ARG A 271 7.81 32.66 -9.98
C ARG A 271 9.11 31.88 -9.86
N TRP A 272 10.06 32.23 -10.72
CA TRP A 272 11.44 31.75 -10.71
C TRP A 272 12.34 32.76 -9.99
N PHE A 273 12.90 32.39 -8.85
CA PHE A 273 13.52 33.35 -7.92
C PHE A 273 14.86 33.91 -8.43
N LEU A 274 15.77 33.07 -8.93
CA LEU A 274 17.08 33.52 -9.41
C LEU A 274 16.94 34.28 -10.72
N LEU A 275 16.15 33.76 -11.67
CA LEU A 275 15.87 34.42 -12.94
C LEU A 275 15.23 35.80 -12.71
N SER A 276 14.18 35.87 -11.89
CA SER A 276 13.49 37.14 -11.60
C SER A 276 14.39 38.16 -10.91
N LYS A 277 15.29 37.71 -10.01
CA LYS A 277 16.28 38.58 -9.37
C LYS A 277 17.29 39.12 -10.39
N SER A 278 17.75 38.29 -11.33
CA SER A 278 18.70 38.71 -12.35
C SER A 278 18.10 39.72 -13.34
N MET A 279 16.79 39.69 -13.54
CA MET A 279 16.05 40.56 -14.45
C MET A 279 15.47 41.82 -13.79
N GLN A 280 15.75 42.13 -12.52
CA GLN A 280 15.13 43.27 -11.84
C GLN A 280 15.57 44.65 -12.38
N ASN A 281 16.84 44.80 -12.77
CA ASN A 281 17.45 46.05 -13.28
C ASN A 281 18.13 45.79 -14.64
N TYR A 282 17.42 45.14 -15.55
CA TYR A 282 17.98 44.72 -16.84
C TYR A 282 18.19 45.88 -17.83
N ASP A 283 17.56 47.02 -17.57
CA ASP A 283 17.53 48.27 -18.34
C ASP A 283 18.43 49.38 -17.77
N VAL A 284 19.11 49.11 -16.64
CA VAL A 284 20.07 50.01 -16.01
C VAL A 284 21.47 49.40 -16.13
N ARG A 285 22.39 50.13 -16.76
CA ARG A 285 23.80 49.75 -16.82
C ARG A 285 24.51 50.18 -15.53
N GLU A 286 25.12 49.21 -14.84
CA GLU A 286 26.07 49.44 -13.73
C GLU A 286 27.44 49.89 -14.22
#